data_AF-A0A199UWV4-F1
#
_entry.id   AF-A0A199UWV4-F1
#
_cell.length_a   1.000
_cell.length_b   1.000
_cell.length_c   1.000
_cell.angle_alpha   90.00
_cell.angle_beta   90.00
_cell.angle_gamma   90.00
#
_symmetry.space_group_name_H-M   'P 1'
#
loop_
_entity.id
_entity.type
_entity.pdbx_description
1 polymer ?
#
loop_
_entity_poly.entity_id
_entity_poly.type
_entity_poly.pdbx_seq_one_letter_code
_entity_poly.pdbx_strand_id
1 'polypeptide(L)'
;MPENEAGAATSADDGAVATAAAAPPPGKHQISAELKRLEQEARFLEKELEEVEKTEKVSAALQEFLFKVENKPDPLLPVTNGPVNPSWDRWFEGPQDMRRCKCWIM
;
A
#
# COMPACT_ATOMS: atom_id res chain seq x y z
N MET A 1 -39.62 -74.02 23.99
CA MET A 1 -38.94 -73.94 22.68
C MET A 1 -40.01 -73.69 21.63
N PRO A 2 -39.96 -72.57 20.89
CA PRO A 2 -38.82 -72.23 20.02
C PRO A 2 -38.15 -70.89 20.34
N GLU A 3 -36.88 -70.81 19.94
CA GLU A 3 -35.97 -69.68 20.10
C GLU A 3 -36.07 -68.72 18.90
N ASN A 4 -35.80 -67.45 19.18
CA ASN A 4 -35.78 -66.35 18.22
C ASN A 4 -34.40 -66.24 17.58
N GLU A 5 -34.34 -65.96 16.27
CA GLU A 5 -33.22 -65.20 15.69
C GLU A 5 -33.75 -64.20 14.68
N ALA A 6 -33.70 -62.91 15.06
CA ALA A 6 -33.92 -61.77 14.19
C ALA A 6 -32.63 -61.46 13.41
N GLY A 7 -32.60 -61.83 12.14
CA GLY A 7 -31.57 -61.40 11.18
C GLY A 7 -31.90 -60.00 10.64
N ALA A 8 -31.14 -58.99 11.07
CA ALA A 8 -31.20 -57.64 10.55
C ALA A 8 -30.48 -57.56 9.19
N ALA A 9 -31.19 -57.14 8.14
CA ALA A 9 -30.60 -56.73 6.87
C ALA A 9 -30.75 -55.21 6.74
N THR A 10 -29.68 -54.46 7.03
CA THR A 10 -29.63 -53.02 6.76
C THR A 10 -29.00 -52.81 5.38
N SER A 11 -29.82 -52.35 4.43
CA SER A 11 -29.40 -51.87 3.12
C SER A 11 -28.51 -50.64 3.29
N ALA A 12 -27.26 -50.69 2.81
CA ALA A 12 -26.35 -49.56 2.77
C ALA A 12 -26.36 -48.95 1.36
N ASP A 13 -26.78 -47.69 1.33
CA ASP A 13 -26.85 -46.73 0.24
C ASP A 13 -25.46 -46.44 -0.34
N ASP A 14 -25.34 -46.49 -1.67
CA ASP A 14 -24.12 -46.24 -2.45
C ASP A 14 -23.92 -44.73 -2.60
N GLY A 15 -23.49 -44.09 -1.51
CA GLY A 15 -23.12 -42.67 -1.46
C GLY A 15 -21.64 -42.49 -1.79
N ALA A 16 -21.35 -42.01 -3.01
CA ALA A 16 -20.02 -41.65 -3.48
C ALA A 16 -19.33 -40.65 -2.53
N VAL A 17 -18.41 -41.17 -1.69
CA VAL A 17 -17.45 -40.34 -0.97
C VAL A 17 -16.26 -40.12 -1.89
N ALA A 18 -16.25 -38.97 -2.56
CA ALA A 18 -15.01 -38.42 -3.08
C ALA A 18 -14.10 -38.17 -1.87
N THR A 19 -13.20 -39.13 -1.60
CA THR A 19 -12.12 -38.96 -0.65
C THR A 19 -11.30 -37.77 -1.13
N ALA A 20 -11.41 -36.65 -0.43
CA ALA A 20 -10.44 -35.57 -0.54
C ALA A 20 -9.09 -36.19 -0.21
N ALA A 21 -8.36 -36.60 -1.25
CA ALA A 21 -7.03 -37.15 -1.12
C ALA A 21 -6.20 -36.09 -0.40
N ALA A 22 -5.82 -36.39 0.85
CA ALA A 22 -4.96 -35.54 1.63
C ALA A 22 -3.71 -35.25 0.78
N ALA A 23 -3.43 -33.97 0.55
CA ALA A 23 -2.24 -33.55 -0.17
C ALA A 23 -1.01 -34.21 0.50
N PRO A 24 -0.06 -34.75 -0.28
CA PRO A 24 1.11 -35.39 0.28
C PRO A 24 1.83 -34.42 1.23
N PRO A 25 2.32 -34.90 2.39
CA PRO A 25 3.00 -34.03 3.34
C PRO A 25 4.16 -33.32 2.63
N PRO A 26 4.32 -31.99 2.86
CA PRO A 26 5.34 -31.22 2.17
C PRO A 26 6.71 -31.86 2.38
N GLY A 27 7.47 -31.96 1.30
CA GLY A 27 8.81 -32.54 1.37
C GLY A 27 9.70 -31.73 2.30
N LYS A 28 10.71 -32.38 2.91
CA LYS A 28 11.70 -31.72 3.81
C LYS A 28 12.29 -30.44 3.21
N HIS A 29 12.50 -30.41 1.89
CA HIS A 29 13.00 -29.24 1.17
C HIS A 29 11.98 -28.10 1.10
N GLN A 30 10.70 -28.42 0.92
CA GLN A 30 9.63 -27.43 0.91
C GLN A 30 9.46 -26.81 2.30
N ILE A 31 9.45 -27.62 3.35
CA ILE A 31 9.36 -27.15 4.74
C ILE A 31 10.55 -26.23 5.07
N SER A 32 11.76 -26.63 4.71
CA SER A 32 12.95 -25.82 4.99
C SER A 32 13.04 -24.53 4.16
N ALA A 33 12.53 -24.53 2.92
CA ALA A 33 12.41 -23.31 2.13
C ALA A 33 11.42 -22.33 2.75
N GLU A 34 10.25 -22.81 3.18
CA GLU A 34 9.24 -21.97 3.81
C GLU A 34 9.72 -21.41 5.16
N LEU A 35 10.42 -22.22 5.96
CA LEU A 35 11.02 -21.77 7.21
C LEU A 35 12.03 -20.64 6.95
N LYS A 36 12.92 -20.79 5.97
CA LYS A 36 13.88 -19.74 5.60
C LYS A 36 13.18 -18.46 5.13
N ARG A 37 12.08 -18.59 4.38
CA ARG A 37 11.29 -17.43 3.93
C ARG A 37 10.71 -16.69 5.13
N LEU A 38 10.07 -17.40 6.06
CA LEU A 38 9.50 -16.82 7.28
C LEU A 38 10.58 -16.20 8.17
N GLU A 39 11.75 -16.82 8.28
CA GLU A 39 12.87 -16.27 9.05
C GLU A 39 13.41 -14.97 8.45
N GLN A 40 13.43 -14.85 7.12
CA GLN A 40 13.78 -13.61 6.43
C GLN A 40 12.72 -12.52 6.63
N GLU A 41 11.44 -12.88 6.54
CA GLU A 41 10.32 -11.97 6.76
C GLU A 41 10.31 -11.44 8.20
N ALA A 42 10.53 -12.31 9.19
CA ALA A 42 10.66 -11.93 10.59
C ALA A 42 11.82 -10.93 10.80
N ARG A 43 13.00 -11.23 10.26
CA ARG A 43 14.16 -10.30 10.34
C ARG A 43 13.90 -8.96 9.67
N PHE A 44 13.17 -8.95 8.56
CA PHE A 44 12.81 -7.72 7.87
C PHE A 44 11.86 -6.86 8.70
N LEU A 45 10.80 -7.47 9.26
CA LEU A 45 9.84 -6.79 10.12
C LEU A 45 10.47 -6.25 11.40
N GLU A 46 11.39 -7.00 12.02
CA GLU A 46 12.14 -6.53 13.19
C GLU A 46 12.94 -5.27 12.88
N LYS A 47 13.60 -5.23 11.71
CA LYS A 47 14.34 -4.06 11.26
C LYS A 47 13.43 -2.87 10.97
N GLU A 48 12.32 -3.07 10.27
CA GLU A 48 11.34 -2.01 10.00
C GLU A 48 10.77 -1.44 11.30
N LEU A 49 10.49 -2.29 12.28
CA LEU A 49 10.01 -1.86 13.59
C LEU A 49 11.04 -0.99 14.32
N GLU A 50 12.33 -1.38 14.27
CA GLU A 50 13.42 -0.57 14.83
C GLU A 50 13.53 0.80 14.14
N GLU A 51 13.33 0.86 12.83
CA GLU A 51 13.30 2.13 12.09
C GLU A 51 12.10 2.99 12.50
N VAL A 52 10.90 2.42 12.60
CA VAL A 52 9.67 3.10 13.04
C VAL A 52 9.81 3.65 14.45
N GLU A 53 10.41 2.90 15.38
CA GLU A 53 10.63 3.36 16.75
C GLU A 53 11.59 4.55 16.83
N LYS A 54 12.57 4.62 15.91
CA LYS A 54 13.49 5.76 15.80
C LYS A 54 12.87 6.97 15.09
N THR A 55 11.78 6.81 14.36
CA THR A 55 11.15 7.94 13.67
C THR A 55 10.52 8.93 14.65
N GLU A 56 10.60 10.22 14.31
CA GLU A 56 9.98 11.26 15.10
C GLU A 56 8.44 11.18 15.00
N LYS A 57 7.75 11.71 16.02
CA LYS A 57 6.30 11.83 16.00
C LYS A 57 5.83 12.53 14.74
N VAL A 58 4.84 11.93 14.07
CA VAL A 58 4.18 12.50 12.89
C VAL A 58 3.68 13.91 13.14
N SER A 59 3.23 14.23 14.37
CA SER A 59 2.80 15.57 14.75
C SER A 59 3.89 16.64 14.58
N ALA A 60 5.14 16.33 14.93
CA ALA A 60 6.24 17.26 14.81
C ALA A 60 6.65 17.45 13.34
N ALA A 61 6.80 16.34 12.61
CA ALA A 61 7.09 16.37 11.17
C ALA A 61 6.00 17.13 10.38
N LEU A 62 4.73 16.95 10.73
CA LEU A 62 3.62 17.65 10.09
C LEU A 62 3.62 19.14 10.42
N GLN A 63 3.94 19.53 11.66
CA GLN A 63 4.02 20.93 12.05
C GLN A 63 5.14 21.66 11.29
N GLU A 64 6.31 21.02 11.13
CA GLU A 64 7.39 21.56 10.30
C GLU A 64 6.98 21.67 8.83
N PHE A 65 6.29 20.66 8.30
CA PHE A 65 5.77 20.67 6.94
C PHE A 65 4.78 21.81 6.72
N LEU A 66 3.79 21.98 7.61
CA LEU A 66 2.82 23.07 7.55
C LEU A 66 3.52 24.43 7.59
N PHE A 67 4.48 24.62 8.51
CA PHE A 67 5.27 25.83 8.58
C PHE A 67 5.99 26.13 7.25
N LYS A 68 6.55 25.12 6.59
CA LYS A 68 7.21 25.30 5.28
C LYS A 68 6.23 25.66 4.17
N VAL A 69 5.05 25.05 4.15
CA VAL A 69 4.02 25.27 3.12
C VAL A 69 3.37 26.64 3.29
N GLU A 70 3.05 27.05 4.52
CA GLU A 70 2.36 28.32 4.79
C GLU A 70 3.25 29.54 4.57
N ASN A 71 4.54 29.45 4.88
CA ASN A 71 5.46 30.59 4.83
C ASN A 71 6.16 30.76 3.49
N LYS A 72 6.01 29.83 2.55
CA LYS A 72 6.62 29.92 1.24
C LYS A 72 5.64 30.54 0.24
N PRO A 73 5.94 31.72 -0.33
CA PRO A 73 5.05 32.33 -1.32
C PRO A 73 4.99 31.45 -2.57
N ASP A 74 3.77 31.10 -2.98
CA ASP A 74 3.49 30.29 -4.17
C ASP A 74 2.66 31.13 -5.16
N PRO A 75 3.23 31.49 -6.32
CA PRO A 75 2.56 32.34 -7.32
C PRO A 75 1.42 31.62 -8.06
N LEU A 76 1.29 30.29 -7.93
CA LEU A 76 0.20 29.52 -8.53
C LEU A 76 -1.05 29.50 -7.65
N LEU A 77 -0.95 29.94 -6.39
CA LEU A 77 -2.09 30.01 -5.50
C LEU A 77 -2.88 31.31 -5.71
N PRO A 78 -4.22 31.29 -5.65
CA PRO A 78 -5.04 32.50 -5.75
C PRO A 78 -4.73 33.56 -4.68
N VAL A 79 -4.23 33.11 -3.53
CA VAL A 79 -3.78 33.96 -2.41
C VAL A 79 -2.42 33.44 -1.97
N THR A 80 -1.38 34.26 -2.17
CA THR A 80 -0.03 33.95 -1.70
C THR A 80 0.23 34.62 -0.35
N ASN A 81 0.75 33.86 0.61
CA ASN A 81 1.26 34.42 1.86
C ASN A 81 2.72 34.87 1.66
N GLY A 82 3.07 36.05 2.18
CA GLY A 82 4.41 36.61 2.07
C GLY A 82 4.57 37.68 0.98
N PRO A 83 5.78 38.27 0.86
CA PRO A 83 6.04 39.36 -0.06
C PRO A 83 5.97 38.89 -1.52
N VAL A 84 5.40 39.73 -2.39
CA VAL A 84 5.44 39.54 -3.84
C VAL A 84 6.90 39.46 -4.27
N ASN A 85 7.28 38.36 -4.92
CA ASN A 85 8.62 38.21 -5.47
C ASN A 85 8.63 38.69 -6.95
N PRO A 86 9.27 39.83 -7.26
CA PRO A 86 9.24 40.43 -8.60
C PRO A 86 9.91 39.57 -9.68
N SER A 87 10.71 38.57 -9.30
CA SER A 87 11.33 37.67 -10.29
C SER A 87 10.32 36.73 -10.95
N TRP A 88 9.15 36.55 -10.34
CA TRP A 88 8.04 35.78 -10.92
C TRP A 88 7.37 36.51 -12.09
N ASP A 89 7.38 37.84 -12.09
CA ASP A 89 6.75 38.66 -13.14
C ASP A 89 7.31 38.33 -14.53
N ARG A 90 8.60 37.96 -14.62
CA ARG A 90 9.21 37.46 -15.87
C ARG A 90 8.52 36.24 -16.46
N TRP A 91 7.95 35.37 -15.62
CA TRP A 91 7.30 34.13 -16.04
C TRP A 91 5.79 34.29 -16.28
N PHE A 92 5.14 35.21 -15.57
CA PHE A 92 3.68 35.40 -15.62
C PHE A 92 3.22 36.63 -16.43
N GLU A 93 4.02 37.70 -16.52
CA GLU A 93 3.61 38.95 -17.21
C GLU A 93 3.86 38.93 -18.73
N GLY A 94 4.39 37.84 -19.28
CA GLY A 94 4.69 37.72 -20.70
C GLY A 94 5.80 38.69 -21.16
N PRO A 95 6.13 38.71 -22.47
CA PRO A 95 7.21 39.55 -22.99
C PRO A 95 6.92 41.05 -22.79
N GLN A 96 7.63 41.68 -21.84
CA GLN A 96 7.52 43.13 -21.56
C GLN A 96 8.02 44.00 -22.73
N ASP A 97 8.99 43.50 -23.49
CA ASP A 97 9.56 44.16 -24.66
C ASP A 97 9.22 43.41 -25.95
N MET A 98 7.95 43.37 -26.27
CA MET A 98 7.56 43.34 -27.67
C MET A 98 6.84 44.65 -27.91
N ARG A 99 7.48 45.55 -28.67
CA ARG A 99 6.73 46.52 -29.48
C ARG A 99 5.64 45.71 -30.16
N ARG A 100 4.42 45.75 -29.62
CA ARG A 100 3.32 44.94 -30.13
C ARG A 100 3.21 45.27 -31.60
N CYS A 101 3.66 44.38 -32.47
CA CYS A 101 3.34 44.50 -33.88
C CYS A 101 1.81 44.43 -33.91
N LYS A 102 1.17 45.50 -34.40
CA LYS A 102 -0.28 45.57 -34.63
C LYS A 102 -0.70 44.68 -35.81
N CYS A 103 0.00 43.59 -36.05
CA CYS A 103 -0.35 42.65 -37.09
C CYS A 103 -1.51 41.81 -36.56
N TRP A 104 -2.70 42.05 -37.10
CA TRP A 104 -3.87 41.19 -36.91
C TRP A 104 -3.55 39.86 -37.58
N ILE A 105 -3.69 38.76 -36.85
CA ILE A 105 -3.67 37.42 -37.44
C ILE A 105 -4.90 37.36 -38.36
N MET A 106 -4.65 37.27 -39.66
CA MET A 106 -5.63 37.01 -40.70
C MET A 106 -5.31 35.66 -41.32
#